data_AF-D3NY93-F1
#
_entry.id   AF-D3NY93-F1
#
_cell.length_a   1.000
_cell.length_b   1.000
_cell.length_c   1.000
_cell.angle_alpha   90.00
_cell.angle_beta   90.00
_cell.angle_gamma   90.00
#
_symmetry.space_group_name_H-M   'P 1'
#
loop_
_entity.id
_entity.type
_entity.pdbx_description
1 polymer ?
#
loop_
_entity_poly.entity_id
_entity_poly.type
_entity_poly.pdbx_seq_one_letter_code
_entity_poly.pdbx_strand_id
1 'polypeptide(L)'
;MSSGWSRRPARRAPTCRQSCEMARFYLEQIAALTIRIDELVQQLQLASRTDSFLRRLCTVPGVGPVTAGAIAAFAPDLRTFSNGRNFAAWLGLVPKQHSSGGKTRLGGMSRMGQEDIRKLLIVGAMSCIRWICRRGTNPDNWLGRLLARKPRMVAAVALANKMARAIWAMVVKQQDYRTA
;
A
#
# COMPACT_ATOMS: atom_id res chain seq x y z
N MET A 1 -14.20 37.56 -58.24
CA MET A 1 -15.28 36.54 -58.19
C MET A 1 -15.06 35.69 -56.96
N SER A 2 -15.89 35.92 -55.95
CA SER A 2 -15.70 35.51 -54.56
C SER A 2 -16.45 34.20 -54.29
N SER A 3 -15.75 33.10 -54.05
CA SER A 3 -16.38 31.84 -53.64
C SER A 3 -16.57 31.83 -52.12
N GLY A 4 -17.81 32.10 -51.71
CA GLY A 4 -18.24 32.11 -50.32
C GLY A 4 -18.19 30.72 -49.69
N TRP A 5 -17.25 30.52 -48.77
CA TRP A 5 -17.27 29.41 -47.83
C TRP A 5 -18.37 29.65 -46.79
N SER A 6 -19.54 29.07 -47.03
CA SER A 6 -20.64 29.08 -46.06
C SER A 6 -20.21 28.36 -44.77
N ARG A 7 -20.08 29.12 -43.68
CA ARG A 7 -19.93 28.57 -42.34
C ARG A 7 -21.24 27.88 -41.96
N ARG A 8 -21.33 26.56 -42.17
CA ARG A 8 -22.41 25.77 -41.56
C ARG A 8 -22.24 25.83 -40.04
N PRO A 9 -23.24 26.30 -39.26
CA PRO A 9 -23.16 26.22 -37.82
C PRO A 9 -23.14 24.75 -37.42
N ALA A 10 -22.13 24.35 -36.65
CA ALA A 10 -22.08 23.04 -36.03
C ALA A 10 -23.31 22.90 -35.13
N ARG A 11 -24.36 22.23 -35.63
CA ARG A 11 -25.46 21.77 -34.80
C ARG A 11 -24.84 20.82 -33.77
N ARG A 12 -24.65 21.28 -32.54
CA ARG A 12 -24.27 20.41 -31.42
C ARG A 12 -25.35 19.34 -31.33
N ALA A 13 -25.03 18.11 -31.70
CA ALA A 13 -25.95 16.99 -31.58
C ALA A 13 -26.44 16.90 -30.12
N PRO A 14 -27.73 16.62 -29.86
CA PRO A 14 -28.30 16.57 -28.51
C PRO A 14 -27.54 15.61 -27.58
N THR A 15 -26.94 14.55 -28.13
CA THR A 15 -26.02 13.62 -27.45
C THR A 15 -24.78 14.29 -26.85
N CYS A 16 -24.24 15.35 -27.47
CA CYS A 16 -23.09 16.09 -26.94
C CYS A 16 -23.44 16.86 -25.66
N ARG A 17 -24.69 17.38 -25.55
CA ARG A 17 -25.15 18.11 -24.36
C ARG A 17 -25.32 17.18 -23.17
N GLN A 18 -25.96 16.03 -23.38
CA GLN A 18 -26.19 15.03 -22.33
C GLN A 18 -24.87 14.42 -21.83
N SER A 19 -23.92 14.15 -22.72
CA SER A 19 -22.58 13.69 -22.33
C SER A 19 -21.82 14.73 -21.49
N CYS A 20 -21.93 16.02 -21.82
CA CYS A 20 -21.32 17.09 -21.03
C CYS A 20 -21.98 17.26 -19.65
N GLU A 21 -23.31 17.13 -19.55
CA GLU A 21 -24.03 17.16 -18.27
C GLU A 21 -23.63 15.99 -17.37
N MET A 22 -23.53 14.79 -17.95
CA MET A 22 -23.11 13.60 -17.21
C MET A 22 -21.65 13.70 -16.75
N ALA A 23 -20.75 14.20 -17.61
CA ALA A 23 -19.36 14.44 -17.25
C ALA A 23 -19.24 15.47 -16.11
N ARG A 24 -20.04 16.55 -16.16
CA ARG A 24 -20.08 17.56 -15.11
C ARG A 24 -20.52 16.98 -13.77
N PHE A 25 -21.58 16.16 -13.76
CA PHE A 25 -22.03 15.46 -12.56
C PHE A 25 -20.92 14.59 -11.97
N TYR A 26 -20.23 13.78 -12.78
CA TYR A 26 -19.12 12.95 -12.27
C TYR A 26 -17.96 13.79 -11.73
N LEU A 27 -17.62 14.91 -12.36
CA LEU A 27 -16.58 15.82 -11.87
C LEU A 27 -16.95 16.45 -10.52
N GLU A 28 -18.20 16.86 -10.35
CA GLU A 28 -18.73 17.37 -9.08
C GLU A 28 -18.65 16.30 -7.97
N GLN A 29 -19.00 15.06 -8.29
CA GLN A 29 -18.88 13.92 -7.36
C GLN A 29 -17.42 13.61 -6.99
N ILE A 30 -16.51 13.62 -7.96
CA ILE A 30 -15.07 13.42 -7.72
C ILE A 30 -14.54 14.53 -6.81
N ALA A 31 -14.90 15.79 -7.07
CA ALA A 31 -14.47 16.92 -6.24
C ALA A 31 -14.98 16.77 -4.80
N ALA A 32 -16.25 16.46 -4.61
CA ALA A 32 -16.85 16.27 -3.28
C ALA A 32 -16.18 15.13 -2.51
N LEU A 33 -15.97 13.97 -3.15
CA LEU A 33 -15.31 12.84 -2.52
C LEU A 33 -13.82 13.10 -2.22
N THR A 34 -13.14 13.88 -3.07
CA THR A 34 -11.74 14.27 -2.83
C THR A 34 -11.62 15.09 -1.55
N ILE A 35 -12.48 16.09 -1.37
CA ILE A 35 -12.53 16.90 -0.14
C ILE A 35 -12.75 16.00 1.08
N ARG A 36 -13.69 15.06 0.99
CA ARG A 36 -13.98 14.16 2.12
C ARG A 36 -12.83 13.21 2.43
N ILE A 37 -12.12 12.71 1.43
CA ILE A 37 -10.92 11.90 1.61
C ILE A 37 -9.84 12.71 2.31
N ASP A 38 -9.61 13.97 1.90
CA ASP A 38 -8.60 14.83 2.50
C ASP A 38 -8.92 15.12 3.98
N GLU A 39 -10.19 15.38 4.32
CA GLU A 39 -10.63 15.53 5.71
C GLU A 39 -10.33 14.27 6.55
N LEU A 40 -10.67 13.09 6.03
CA LEU A 40 -10.41 11.81 6.72
C LEU A 40 -8.91 11.53 6.87
N VAL A 41 -8.11 11.87 5.86
CA VAL A 41 -6.64 11.77 5.92
C VAL A 41 -6.08 12.68 7.01
N GLN A 42 -6.57 13.91 7.15
CA GLN A 42 -6.15 14.81 8.22
C GLN A 42 -6.51 14.28 9.60
N GLN A 43 -7.73 13.77 9.78
CA GLN A 43 -8.14 13.13 11.03
C GLN A 43 -7.24 11.95 11.39
N LEU A 44 -6.90 11.11 10.41
CA LEU A 44 -6.01 9.97 10.61
C LEU A 44 -4.57 10.41 10.94
N GLN A 45 -4.08 11.48 10.33
CA GLN A 45 -2.78 12.07 10.66
C GLN A 45 -2.75 12.58 12.11
N LEU A 46 -3.80 13.26 12.56
CA LEU A 46 -3.92 13.70 13.95
C LEU A 46 -3.94 12.50 14.91
N ALA A 47 -4.77 11.50 14.64
CA ALA A 47 -4.85 10.27 15.42
C ALA A 47 -3.48 9.57 15.49
N SER A 48 -2.71 9.55 14.41
CA SER A 48 -1.37 8.95 14.39
C SER A 48 -0.33 9.64 15.27
N ARG A 49 -0.60 10.88 15.71
CA ARG A 49 0.27 11.65 16.62
C ARG A 49 -0.15 11.49 18.08
N THR A 50 -1.45 11.36 18.34
CA THR A 50 -2.02 11.28 19.69
C THR A 50 -2.12 9.86 20.21
N ASP A 51 -2.53 8.91 19.36
CA ASP A 51 -2.66 7.50 19.71
C ASP A 51 -1.27 6.84 19.73
N SER A 52 -0.89 6.32 20.90
CA SER A 52 0.41 5.65 21.10
C SER A 52 0.60 4.41 20.24
N PHE A 53 -0.46 3.65 19.94
CA PHE A 53 -0.42 2.47 19.09
C PHE A 53 -0.18 2.85 17.63
N LEU A 54 -0.95 3.81 17.11
CA LEU A 54 -0.76 4.30 15.74
C LEU A 54 0.61 4.95 15.55
N ARG A 55 1.04 5.78 16.53
CA ARG A 55 2.36 6.41 16.51
C ARG A 55 3.48 5.38 16.46
N ARG A 56 3.39 4.32 17.26
CA ARG A 56 4.35 3.21 17.27
C ARG A 56 4.41 2.51 15.92
N LEU A 57 3.26 2.22 15.30
CA LEU A 57 3.23 1.60 13.98
C LEU A 57 3.91 2.47 12.91
N CYS A 58 3.69 3.78 12.94
CA CYS A 58 4.32 4.74 12.03
C CYS A 58 5.85 4.85 12.17
N THR A 59 6.47 4.26 13.20
CA THR A 59 7.94 4.24 13.34
C THR A 59 8.60 3.24 12.38
N VAL A 60 7.84 2.28 11.83
CA VAL A 60 8.37 1.33 10.84
C VAL A 60 8.60 2.02 9.51
N PRO A 61 9.78 1.91 8.90
CA PRO A 61 10.03 2.44 7.57
C PRO A 61 9.01 1.92 6.55
N GLY A 62 8.30 2.84 5.89
CA GLY A 62 7.27 2.51 4.90
C GLY A 62 5.87 2.30 5.47
N VAL A 63 5.68 2.42 6.79
CA VAL A 63 4.34 2.45 7.41
C VAL A 63 3.99 3.90 7.72
N GLY A 64 2.96 4.40 7.03
CA GLY A 64 2.37 5.71 7.31
C GLY A 64 1.02 5.61 8.03
N PRO A 65 0.35 6.76 8.30
CA PRO A 65 -0.93 6.81 9.02
C PRO A 65 -2.01 5.94 8.40
N VAL A 66 -2.10 5.89 7.06
CA VAL A 66 -3.06 5.04 6.32
C VAL A 66 -2.81 3.55 6.60
N THR A 67 -1.56 3.11 6.50
CA THR A 67 -1.20 1.71 6.77
C THR A 67 -1.38 1.35 8.23
N ALA A 68 -1.00 2.25 9.15
CA ALA A 68 -1.21 2.06 10.58
C ALA A 68 -2.70 1.97 10.93
N GLY A 69 -3.52 2.88 10.39
CA GLY A 69 -4.97 2.87 10.56
C GLY A 69 -5.63 1.62 9.99
N ALA A 70 -5.19 1.15 8.82
CA ALA A 70 -5.69 -0.09 8.23
C ALA A 70 -5.36 -1.32 9.13
N ILE A 71 -4.17 -1.36 9.73
CA ILE A 71 -3.81 -2.41 10.70
C ILE A 71 -4.70 -2.30 11.94
N ALA A 72 -4.87 -1.10 12.50
CA ALA A 72 -5.71 -0.88 13.67
C ALA A 72 -7.18 -1.25 13.43
N ALA A 73 -7.70 -1.00 12.23
CA ALA A 73 -9.10 -1.24 11.89
C ALA A 73 -9.40 -2.70 11.49
N PHE A 74 -8.50 -3.33 10.72
CA PHE A 74 -8.80 -4.63 10.09
C PHE A 74 -8.01 -5.81 10.65
N ALA A 75 -6.88 -5.58 11.33
CA ALA A 75 -6.14 -6.68 11.93
C ALA A 75 -6.83 -7.12 13.23
N PRO A 76 -6.93 -8.43 13.49
CA PRO A 76 -7.23 -8.88 14.85
C PRO A 76 -6.09 -8.45 15.78
N ASP A 77 -6.31 -8.52 17.09
CA ASP A 77 -5.25 -8.26 18.06
C ASP A 77 -4.00 -9.09 17.71
N LEU A 78 -2.88 -8.42 17.43
CA LEU A 78 -1.66 -9.06 16.93
C LEU A 78 -1.08 -10.06 17.94
N ARG A 79 -1.46 -9.96 19.22
CA ARG A 79 -1.08 -10.91 20.28
C ARG A 79 -1.71 -12.28 20.09
N THR A 80 -2.77 -12.41 19.29
CA THR A 80 -3.39 -13.70 18.95
C THR A 80 -2.50 -14.57 18.07
N PHE A 81 -1.58 -13.96 17.31
CA PHE A 81 -0.60 -14.71 16.52
C PHE A 81 0.58 -15.13 17.39
N SER A 82 0.92 -16.42 17.37
CA SER A 82 2.04 -16.96 18.16
C SER A 82 3.42 -16.42 17.74
N ASN A 83 3.56 -15.98 16.49
CA ASN A 83 4.79 -15.34 16.02
C ASN A 83 4.54 -14.44 14.80
N GLY A 84 5.50 -13.56 14.50
CA GLY A 84 5.39 -12.65 13.36
C GLY A 84 5.37 -13.33 11.98
N ARG A 85 5.83 -14.59 11.86
CA ARG A 85 5.69 -15.34 10.59
C ARG A 85 4.23 -15.72 10.36
N ASN A 86 3.48 -16.05 11.40
CA ASN A 86 2.05 -16.34 11.32
C ASN A 86 1.25 -15.09 10.95
N PHE A 87 1.61 -13.92 11.50
CA PHE A 87 1.03 -12.65 11.05
C PHE A 87 1.34 -12.37 9.58
N ALA A 88 2.59 -12.52 9.13
CA ALA A 88 2.95 -12.35 7.73
C ALA A 88 2.25 -13.37 6.80
N ALA A 89 2.05 -14.61 7.27
CA ALA A 89 1.31 -15.63 6.54
C ALA A 89 -0.18 -15.30 6.44
N TRP A 90 -0.79 -14.79 7.53
CA TRP A 90 -2.17 -14.30 7.53
C TRP A 90 -2.37 -13.11 6.59
N LEU A 91 -1.35 -12.28 6.38
CA LEU A 91 -1.38 -11.22 5.36
C LEU A 91 -1.19 -11.75 3.92
N GLY A 92 -0.84 -13.02 3.72
CA GLY A 92 -0.51 -13.58 2.40
C GLY A 92 0.86 -13.14 1.88
N LEU A 93 1.77 -12.70 2.74
CA LEU A 93 3.15 -12.29 2.39
C LEU A 93 4.15 -13.47 2.38
N VAL A 94 3.67 -14.68 2.65
CA VAL A 94 4.47 -15.92 2.66
C VAL A 94 4.04 -16.79 1.47
N PRO A 95 5.00 -17.38 0.72
CA PRO A 95 4.68 -18.28 -0.39
C PRO A 95 3.92 -19.51 0.11
N LYS A 96 2.96 -19.99 -0.68
CA LYS A 96 2.19 -21.20 -0.37
C LYS A 96 3.10 -22.42 -0.41
N GLN A 97 3.08 -23.24 0.63
CA GLN A 97 3.82 -24.50 0.64
C GLN A 97 2.98 -25.60 -0.03
N HIS A 98 3.57 -26.30 -0.99
CA HIS A 98 3.04 -27.52 -1.58
C HIS A 98 4.04 -28.64 -1.31
N SER A 99 3.76 -29.46 -0.30
CA SER A 99 4.53 -30.67 -0.01
C SER A 99 3.71 -31.89 -0.40
N SER A 100 4.19 -32.67 -1.37
CA SER A 100 3.70 -34.03 -1.63
C SER A 100 4.89 -34.98 -1.68
N GLY A 101 4.75 -36.17 -1.08
CA GLY A 101 5.78 -37.21 -1.08
C GLY A 101 7.14 -36.80 -0.49
N GLY A 102 7.17 -36.00 0.58
CA GLY A 102 8.41 -35.62 1.28
C GLY A 102 9.26 -34.52 0.61
N LYS A 103 8.88 -34.03 -0.58
CA LYS A 103 9.55 -32.90 -1.25
C LYS A 103 8.79 -31.61 -1.02
N THR A 104 9.41 -30.66 -0.32
CA THR A 104 8.83 -29.33 -0.10
C THR A 104 9.04 -28.45 -1.32
N ARG A 105 7.95 -28.05 -1.99
CA ARG A 105 7.97 -27.05 -3.07
C ARG A 105 7.27 -25.79 -2.59
N LEU A 106 7.91 -24.63 -2.83
CA LEU A 106 7.29 -23.33 -2.58
C LEU A 106 6.57 -22.87 -3.86
N GLY A 107 5.27 -22.58 -3.74
CA GLY A 107 4.45 -22.02 -4.79
C GLY A 107 4.38 -20.49 -4.75
N GLY A 108 3.43 -19.92 -5.49
CA GLY A 108 3.18 -18.48 -5.50
C GLY A 108 2.68 -17.92 -4.17
N MET A 109 2.57 -16.59 -4.09
CA MET A 109 1.99 -15.92 -2.93
C MET A 109 0.53 -16.35 -2.70
N SER A 110 0.16 -16.54 -1.43
CA SER A 110 -1.23 -16.83 -1.09
C SER A 110 -2.10 -15.61 -1.41
N ARG A 111 -3.27 -15.85 -2.03
CA ARG A 111 -4.32 -14.82 -2.14
C ARG A 111 -5.17 -14.73 -0.86
N MET A 112 -5.03 -15.69 0.05
CA MET A 112 -5.72 -15.68 1.34
C MET A 112 -5.14 -14.57 2.24
N GLY A 113 -5.98 -14.03 3.11
CA GLY A 113 -5.58 -13.00 4.06
C GLY A 113 -6.08 -11.60 3.75
N GLN A 114 -5.65 -10.63 4.54
CA GLN A 114 -6.08 -9.25 4.38
C GLN A 114 -5.36 -8.53 3.22
N GLU A 115 -6.03 -8.46 2.07
CA GLU A 115 -5.48 -7.90 0.84
C GLU A 115 -5.11 -6.43 0.96
N ASP A 116 -5.91 -5.64 1.67
CA ASP A 116 -5.66 -4.20 1.81
C ASP A 116 -4.38 -3.90 2.58
N ILE A 117 -4.18 -4.56 3.74
CA ILE A 117 -2.95 -4.42 4.51
C ILE A 117 -1.75 -4.92 3.70
N ARG A 118 -1.89 -6.03 2.97
CA ARG A 118 -0.83 -6.56 2.10
C ARG A 118 -0.43 -5.54 1.03
N LYS A 119 -1.39 -4.94 0.31
CA LYS A 119 -1.14 -3.90 -0.71
C LYS A 119 -0.45 -2.69 -0.09
N LEU A 120 -0.95 -2.20 1.04
CA LEU A 120 -0.40 -1.04 1.75
C LEU A 120 1.04 -1.28 2.20
N LEU A 121 1.38 -2.47 2.71
CA LEU A 121 2.74 -2.81 3.08
C LEU A 121 3.68 -2.93 1.87
N ILE A 122 3.20 -3.45 0.73
CA ILE A 122 3.99 -3.51 -0.51
C ILE A 122 4.24 -2.10 -1.06
N VAL A 123 3.23 -1.23 -1.07
CA VAL A 123 3.38 0.19 -1.46
C VAL A 123 4.35 0.91 -0.53
N GLY A 124 4.24 0.67 0.78
CA GLY A 124 5.18 1.13 1.79
C GLY A 124 6.61 0.68 1.52
N ALA A 125 6.83 -0.61 1.29
CA ALA A 125 8.12 -1.17 0.92
C ALA A 125 8.69 -0.56 -0.37
N MET A 126 7.85 -0.35 -1.39
CA MET A 126 8.25 0.31 -2.63
C MET A 126 8.70 1.75 -2.41
N SER A 127 8.06 2.48 -1.48
CA SER A 127 8.49 3.83 -1.11
C SER A 127 9.90 3.84 -0.49
N CYS A 128 10.20 2.88 0.38
CA CYS A 128 11.53 2.71 0.98
C CYS A 128 12.58 2.36 -0.07
N ILE A 129 12.28 1.43 -0.97
CA ILE A 129 13.16 1.06 -2.09
C ILE A 129 13.43 2.27 -2.97
N ARG A 130 12.39 3.03 -3.33
CA ARG A 130 12.53 4.26 -4.14
C ARG A 130 13.46 5.27 -3.47
N TRP A 131 13.32 5.48 -2.16
CA TRP A 131 14.18 6.41 -1.41
C TRP A 131 15.64 5.94 -1.37
N ILE A 132 15.90 4.65 -1.12
CA ILE A 132 17.26 4.09 -1.10
C ILE A 132 17.90 4.16 -2.49
N CYS A 133 17.18 3.80 -3.55
CA CYS A 133 17.72 3.91 -4.91
C CYS A 133 18.05 5.36 -5.30
N ARG A 134 17.30 6.34 -4.80
CA ARG A 134 17.59 7.77 -5.04
C ARG A 134 18.82 8.28 -4.30
N ARG A 135 19.08 7.78 -3.08
CA ARG A 135 20.25 8.21 -2.26
C ARG A 135 21.54 7.44 -2.56
N GLY A 136 21.47 6.43 -3.41
CA GLY A 136 22.57 5.49 -3.63
C GLY A 136 22.34 4.22 -2.83
N THR A 137 22.26 3.09 -3.53
CA THR A 137 22.04 1.79 -2.89
C THR A 137 23.33 1.38 -2.21
N ASN A 138 23.34 1.32 -0.87
CA ASN A 138 24.47 0.74 -0.13
C ASN A 138 24.43 -0.80 -0.30
N PRO A 139 25.42 -1.41 -0.97
CA PRO A 139 25.47 -2.85 -1.21
C PRO A 139 25.76 -3.67 0.05
N ASP A 140 26.17 -3.07 1.17
CA ASP A 140 26.45 -3.80 2.41
C ASP A 140 25.17 -4.11 3.19
N ASN A 141 24.13 -3.30 3.01
CA ASN A 141 22.85 -3.50 3.68
C ASN A 141 22.06 -4.66 3.04
N TRP A 142 21.21 -5.33 3.82
CA TRP A 142 20.43 -6.49 3.38
C TRP A 142 19.56 -6.20 2.14
N LEU A 143 18.92 -5.03 2.09
CA LEU A 143 18.00 -4.68 1.01
C LEU A 143 18.75 -4.35 -0.30
N GLY A 144 19.91 -3.72 -0.21
CA GLY A 144 20.80 -3.42 -1.33
C GLY A 144 21.33 -4.70 -1.96
N ARG A 145 21.80 -5.65 -1.14
CA ARG A 145 22.16 -7.01 -1.62
C ARG A 145 21.01 -7.73 -2.30
N LEU A 146 19.79 -7.55 -1.80
CA LEU A 146 18.60 -8.16 -2.38
C LEU A 146 18.24 -7.51 -3.73
N LEU A 147 18.25 -6.18 -3.80
CA LEU A 147 17.98 -5.41 -5.02
C LEU A 147 19.02 -5.68 -6.12
N ALA A 148 20.26 -6.01 -5.77
CA ALA A 148 21.28 -6.41 -6.72
C ALA A 148 21.00 -7.78 -7.39
N ARG A 149 20.24 -8.66 -6.73
CA ARG A 149 20.01 -10.05 -7.21
C ARG A 149 18.59 -10.34 -7.67
N LYS A 150 17.62 -9.53 -7.26
CA LYS A 150 16.18 -9.81 -7.46
C LYS A 150 15.47 -8.60 -8.07
N PRO A 151 14.44 -8.82 -8.90
CA PRO A 151 13.58 -7.76 -9.39
C PRO A 151 12.96 -6.94 -8.26
N ARG A 152 12.73 -5.64 -8.51
CA ARG A 152 12.22 -4.69 -7.51
C ARG A 152 10.97 -5.17 -6.78
N MET A 153 10.01 -5.75 -7.50
CA MET A 153 8.76 -6.22 -6.90
C MET A 153 9.00 -7.39 -5.92
N VAL A 154 9.92 -8.30 -6.25
CA VAL A 154 10.29 -9.41 -5.36
C VAL A 154 10.98 -8.87 -4.10
N ALA A 155 11.86 -7.88 -4.25
CA ALA A 155 12.49 -7.21 -3.11
C ALA A 155 11.46 -6.47 -2.24
N ALA A 156 10.45 -5.82 -2.85
CA ALA A 156 9.37 -5.14 -2.14
C ALA A 156 8.51 -6.09 -1.32
N VAL A 157 8.13 -7.24 -1.89
CA VAL A 157 7.38 -8.28 -1.15
C VAL A 157 8.21 -8.82 0.02
N ALA A 158 9.50 -9.07 -0.18
CA ALA A 158 10.39 -9.52 0.88
C ALA A 158 10.54 -8.47 1.99
N LEU A 159 10.66 -7.19 1.63
CA LEU A 159 10.71 -6.09 2.59
C LEU A 159 9.37 -5.95 3.33
N ALA A 160 8.24 -6.04 2.65
CA ALA A 160 6.91 -6.04 3.26
C ALA A 160 6.74 -7.21 4.27
N ASN A 161 7.25 -8.40 3.94
CA ASN A 161 7.27 -9.53 4.89
C ASN A 161 8.12 -9.20 6.13
N LYS A 162 9.31 -8.60 5.94
CA LYS A 162 10.16 -8.14 7.05
C LYS A 162 9.45 -7.08 7.90
N MET A 163 8.77 -6.12 7.28
CA MET A 163 7.97 -5.08 7.96
C MET A 163 6.84 -5.70 8.78
N ALA A 164 6.07 -6.64 8.22
CA ALA A 164 5.01 -7.34 8.94
C ALA A 164 5.52 -8.03 10.21
N ARG A 165 6.66 -8.72 10.11
CA ARG A 165 7.29 -9.37 11.27
C ARG A 165 7.76 -8.38 12.33
N ALA A 166 8.28 -7.22 11.90
CA ALA A 166 8.67 -6.14 12.80
C ALA A 166 7.45 -5.53 13.51
N ILE A 167 6.38 -5.25 12.77
CA ILE A 167 5.10 -4.75 13.31
C ILE A 167 4.59 -5.67 14.41
N TRP A 168 4.51 -6.97 14.16
CA TRP A 168 4.10 -7.94 15.17
C TRP A 168 5.00 -7.89 16.42
N ALA A 169 6.32 -7.90 16.24
CA ALA A 169 7.26 -7.90 17.36
C ALA A 169 7.16 -6.63 18.22
N MET A 170 6.97 -5.47 17.60
CA MET A 170 6.80 -4.18 18.27
C MET A 170 5.51 -4.09 19.05
N VAL A 171 4.40 -4.57 18.47
CA VAL A 171 3.09 -4.56 19.13
C VAL A 171 3.10 -5.48 20.35
N VAL A 172 3.63 -6.69 20.21
CA VAL A 172 3.71 -7.66 21.31
C VAL A 172 4.66 -7.19 22.42
N LYS A 173 5.81 -6.61 22.08
CA LYS A 173 6.79 -6.11 23.06
C LYS A 173 6.49 -4.70 23.59
N GLN A 174 5.49 -4.03 23.03
CA GLN A 174 5.18 -2.61 23.26
C GLN A 174 6.39 -1.66 23.11
N GLN A 175 7.23 -1.91 22.11
CA GLN A 175 8.45 -1.14 21.85
C GLN A 175 8.40 -0.49 20.47
N ASP A 176 9.01 0.68 20.34
CA ASP A 176 9.14 1.38 19.06
C ASP A 176 10.14 0.68 18.14
N TYR A 177 10.03 0.93 16.83
CA TYR A 177 10.90 0.32 15.84
C TYR A 177 12.36 0.70 16.11
N ARG A 178 13.22 -0.31 16.26
CA ARG A 178 14.67 -0.15 16.34
C ARG A 178 15.31 -0.94 15.21
N THR A 179 16.21 -0.30 14.49
CA THR A 179 17.03 -0.98 13.48
C THR A 179 18.02 -1.88 14.21
N ALA A 180 17.93 -3.19 13.96
CA ALA A 180 18.92 -4.18 14.38
C ALA A 180 20.09 -4.25 13.39
#